data_AF-A0A2K2U6T6-F1
#
_entry.id   AF-A0A2K2U6T6-F1
#
_cell.length_a   1.000
_cell.length_b   1.000
_cell.length_c   1.000
_cell.angle_alpha   90.00
_cell.angle_beta   90.00
_cell.angle_gamma   90.00
#
_symmetry.space_group_name_H-M   'P 1'
#
loop_
_entity.id
_entity.type
_entity.pdbx_description
1 polymer ?
#
loop_
_entity_poly.entity_id
_entity_poly.type
_entity_poly.pdbx_seq_one_letter_code
_entity_poly.pdbx_strand_id
1 'polypeptide(L)'
;MAKRISAEEFDRIFDEGNEDIVDYLDLDKAVVSYPDLDTDLRRVNVDFPEWMIDELDREAKRIGINRQAVIKTWIAERIDRMRAARSA
;
A
#
# COMPACT_ATOMS: atom_id res chain seq x y z
N MET A 1 -21.15 -11.56 -16.89
CA MET A 1 -21.00 -11.09 -18.29
C MET A 1 -21.59 -9.69 -18.38
N ALA A 2 -20.75 -8.68 -18.46
CA ALA A 2 -21.18 -7.28 -18.58
C ALA A 2 -22.04 -7.07 -19.85
N LYS A 3 -23.11 -6.29 -19.72
CA LYS A 3 -23.91 -5.83 -20.86
C LYS A 3 -23.05 -4.87 -21.71
N ARG A 4 -23.23 -4.91 -23.03
CA ARG A 4 -22.48 -4.05 -23.97
C ARG A 4 -23.33 -2.87 -24.40
N ILE A 5 -22.80 -1.66 -24.23
CA ILE A 5 -23.38 -0.40 -24.70
C ILE A 5 -22.29 0.47 -25.33
N SER A 6 -22.67 1.57 -25.99
CA SER A 6 -21.69 2.56 -26.45
C SER A 6 -21.14 3.38 -25.28
N ALA A 7 -19.99 4.01 -25.46
CA ALA A 7 -19.41 4.88 -24.44
C ALA A 7 -20.32 6.08 -24.12
N GLU A 8 -20.91 6.68 -25.16
CA GLU A 8 -21.83 7.82 -25.03
C GLU A 8 -23.08 7.47 -24.21
N GLU A 9 -23.59 6.24 -24.37
CA GLU A 9 -24.73 5.74 -23.61
C GLU A 9 -24.35 5.47 -22.15
N PHE A 10 -23.16 4.92 -21.92
CA PHE A 10 -22.63 4.68 -20.58
C PHE A 10 -22.46 5.98 -19.80
N ASP A 11 -21.86 7.00 -20.43
CA ASP A 11 -21.65 8.32 -19.82
C ASP A 11 -22.99 8.97 -19.46
N ARG A 12 -23.98 8.87 -20.33
CA ARG A 12 -25.34 9.37 -20.05
C ARG A 12 -25.95 8.69 -18.83
N ILE A 13 -25.90 7.36 -18.76
CA ILE A 13 -26.45 6.59 -17.63
C ILE A 13 -25.73 6.99 -16.32
N PHE A 14 -24.41 7.14 -16.37
CA PHE A 14 -23.59 7.55 -15.25
C PHE A 14 -23.97 8.95 -14.73
N ASP A 15 -24.10 9.93 -15.64
CA ASP A 15 -24.37 11.33 -15.29
C ASP A 15 -25.82 11.55 -14.84
N GLU A 16 -26.77 10.83 -15.44
CA GLU A 16 -28.20 10.94 -15.09
C GLU A 16 -28.52 10.26 -13.74
N GLY A 17 -27.75 9.24 -13.34
CA GLY A 17 -27.91 8.56 -12.04
C GLY A 17 -29.23 7.80 -11.87
N ASN A 18 -29.98 7.60 -12.95
CA ASN A 18 -31.30 6.95 -12.94
C ASN A 18 -31.24 5.42 -13.07
N GLU A 19 -30.09 4.88 -13.47
CA GLU A 19 -29.83 3.45 -13.64
C GLU A 19 -28.46 3.07 -13.03
N ASP A 20 -28.35 1.81 -12.56
CA ASP A 20 -27.11 1.28 -12.00
C ASP A 20 -26.13 0.88 -13.12
N ILE A 21 -24.93 1.46 -13.07
CA ILE A 21 -23.85 1.20 -14.03
C ILE A 21 -23.19 -0.18 -13.86
N VAL A 22 -23.40 -0.85 -12.72
CA VAL A 22 -22.70 -2.09 -12.33
C VAL A 22 -22.92 -3.23 -13.33
N ASP A 23 -24.11 -3.30 -13.95
CA ASP A 23 -24.45 -4.29 -14.97
C ASP A 23 -23.61 -4.20 -16.26
N TYR A 24 -22.97 -3.04 -16.47
CA TYR A 24 -22.14 -2.73 -17.64
C TYR A 24 -20.63 -2.83 -17.34
N LEU A 25 -20.24 -3.06 -16.07
CA LEU A 25 -18.86 -3.20 -15.66
C LEU A 25 -18.40 -4.67 -15.72
N ASP A 26 -17.26 -4.92 -16.36
CA ASP A 26 -16.61 -6.25 -16.36
C ASP A 26 -15.85 -6.46 -15.05
N LEU A 27 -16.62 -6.71 -13.97
CA LEU A 27 -16.06 -6.93 -12.63
C LEU A 27 -15.22 -8.20 -12.52
N ASP A 28 -15.46 -9.18 -13.40
CA ASP A 28 -14.67 -10.42 -13.47
C ASP A 28 -13.20 -10.15 -13.86
N LYS A 29 -12.92 -9.00 -14.49
CA LYS A 29 -11.56 -8.53 -14.84
C LYS A 29 -11.15 -7.24 -14.14
N ALA A 30 -11.89 -6.80 -13.13
CA ALA A 30 -11.55 -5.58 -12.41
C ALA A 30 -10.18 -5.73 -11.72
N VAL A 31 -9.28 -4.77 -11.97
CA VAL A 31 -7.98 -4.68 -11.30
C VAL A 31 -8.05 -3.53 -10.30
N VAL A 32 -7.89 -3.86 -9.02
CA VAL A 32 -7.69 -2.84 -7.98
C VAL A 32 -6.21 -2.48 -7.99
N SER A 33 -5.89 -1.30 -8.53
CA SER A 33 -4.53 -0.74 -8.48
C SER A 33 -4.42 0.21 -7.30
N TYR A 34 -3.37 0.05 -6.51
CA TYR A 34 -3.00 0.99 -5.45
C TYR A 34 -1.66 1.64 -5.87
N PRO A 35 -1.69 2.75 -6.61
CA PRO A 35 -0.50 3.33 -7.23
C PRO A 35 0.62 3.67 -6.23
N ASP A 36 0.25 3.94 -4.99
CA ASP A 36 1.16 4.34 -3.91
C ASP A 36 1.58 3.18 -2.98
N LEU A 37 1.00 1.99 -3.16
CA LEU A 37 1.43 0.79 -2.43
C LEU A 37 2.39 0.00 -3.31
N ASP A 38 3.67 0.34 -3.19
CA ASP A 38 4.74 -0.49 -3.73
C ASP A 38 4.78 -1.82 -2.95
N THR A 39 4.08 -2.83 -3.47
CA THR A 39 3.94 -4.16 -2.85
C THR A 39 5.11 -5.08 -3.14
N ASP A 40 6.08 -4.64 -3.94
CA ASP A 40 7.21 -5.46 -4.36
C ASP A 40 8.22 -5.64 -3.21
N LEU A 41 8.20 -6.82 -2.61
CA LEU A 41 9.09 -7.18 -1.52
C LEU A 41 10.48 -7.55 -2.06
N ARG A 42 11.49 -6.75 -1.72
CA ARG A 42 12.91 -7.09 -1.96
C ARG A 42 13.63 -7.46 -0.67
N ARG A 43 14.33 -8.60 -0.67
CA ARG A 43 15.14 -9.04 0.48
C ARG A 43 16.51 -8.36 0.46
N VAL A 44 16.95 -7.91 1.63
CA VAL A 44 18.28 -7.35 1.87
C VAL A 44 18.88 -8.05 3.09
N ASN A 45 20.17 -8.36 3.04
CA ASN A 45 20.93 -8.91 4.17
C ASN A 45 21.85 -7.81 4.73
N VAL A 46 21.87 -7.66 6.06
CA VAL A 46 22.65 -6.64 6.76
C VAL A 46 23.19 -7.25 8.05
N ASP A 47 24.47 -7.02 8.32
CA ASP A 47 25.10 -7.39 9.58
C ASP A 47 25.02 -6.23 10.58
N PHE A 48 24.74 -6.55 11.83
CA PHE A 48 24.63 -5.59 12.93
C PHE A 48 25.60 -5.94 14.06
N PRO A 49 26.20 -4.95 14.74
CA PRO A 49 26.91 -5.19 15.99
C PRO A 49 26.00 -5.85 17.03
N GLU A 50 26.57 -6.70 17.89
CA GLU A 50 25.82 -7.45 18.91
C GLU A 50 24.98 -6.54 19.82
N TRP A 51 25.56 -5.45 20.31
CA TRP A 51 24.86 -4.48 21.15
C TRP A 51 23.60 -3.91 20.48
N MET A 52 23.59 -3.77 19.16
CA MET A 52 22.45 -3.23 18.42
C MET A 52 21.34 -4.27 18.30
N ILE A 53 21.69 -5.55 18.12
CA ILE A 53 20.73 -6.65 18.10
C ILE A 53 20.04 -6.74 19.47
N ASP A 54 20.80 -6.62 20.55
CA ASP A 54 20.26 -6.63 21.91
C ASP A 54 19.25 -5.49 22.15
N GLU A 55 19.57 -4.26 21.72
CA GLU A 55 18.61 -3.15 21.84
C GLU A 55 17.33 -3.39 21.03
N LEU A 56 17.48 -3.88 19.78
CA LEU A 56 16.32 -4.20 18.93
C LEU A 56 15.44 -5.28 19.56
N ASP A 57 16.03 -6.28 20.21
CA ASP A 57 15.31 -7.34 20.91
C ASP A 57 14.58 -6.86 22.16
N ARG A 58 15.20 -5.95 22.94
CA ARG A 58 14.52 -5.33 24.08
C ARG A 58 13.30 -4.54 23.61
N GLU A 59 13.43 -3.79 22.54
CA GLU A 59 12.31 -3.02 21.99
C GLU A 59 11.21 -3.91 21.42
N ALA A 60 11.59 -4.94 20.67
CA ALA A 60 10.66 -5.93 20.14
C ALA A 60 9.82 -6.56 21.27
N LYS A 61 10.48 -6.95 22.38
CA LYS A 61 9.79 -7.46 23.58
C LYS A 61 8.90 -6.43 24.25
N ARG A 62 9.35 -5.18 24.36
CA ARG A 62 8.60 -4.10 25.02
C ARG A 62 7.27 -3.82 24.32
N ILE A 63 7.28 -3.81 22.98
CA ILE A 63 6.07 -3.53 22.17
C ILE A 63 5.30 -4.82 21.85
N GLY A 64 5.92 -6.00 21.99
CA GLY A 64 5.27 -7.28 21.72
C GLY A 64 5.24 -7.63 20.23
N ILE A 65 6.25 -7.21 19.47
CA ILE A 65 6.38 -7.48 18.03
C ILE A 65 7.72 -8.17 17.73
N ASN A 66 7.91 -8.66 16.51
CA ASN A 66 9.18 -9.24 16.12
C ASN A 66 10.23 -8.14 15.79
N ARG A 67 11.51 -8.52 15.83
CA ARG A 67 12.65 -7.64 15.52
C ARG A 67 12.53 -6.98 14.13
N GLN A 68 12.09 -7.75 13.14
CA GLN A 68 11.94 -7.28 11.76
C GLN A 68 10.93 -6.13 11.64
N ALA A 69 9.84 -6.17 12.43
CA ALA A 69 8.84 -5.12 12.48
C ALA A 69 9.40 -3.85 13.13
N VAL A 70 10.20 -3.96 14.19
CA VAL A 70 10.92 -2.82 14.77
C VAL A 70 11.82 -2.16 13.73
N ILE A 71 12.67 -2.97 13.07
CA ILE A 71 13.60 -2.49 12.02
C ILE A 71 12.82 -1.77 10.91
N LYS A 72 11.76 -2.40 10.39
CA LYS A 72 10.93 -1.85 9.32
C LYS A 72 10.35 -0.50 9.71
N THR A 73 9.75 -0.40 10.90
CA THR A 73 9.10 0.82 11.38
C THR A 73 10.10 1.95 11.56
N TRP A 74 11.23 1.70 12.23
CA TRP A 74 12.23 2.74 12.46
C TRP A 74 12.87 3.26 11.17
N ILE A 75 13.14 2.37 10.20
CA ILE A 75 13.64 2.77 8.88
C ILE A 75 12.61 3.62 8.15
N ALA A 76 11.34 3.19 8.12
CA ALA A 76 10.26 3.94 7.48
C ALA A 76 10.13 5.35 8.08
N GLU A 77 10.03 5.46 9.41
CA GLU A 77 9.96 6.75 10.08
C GLU A 77 11.15 7.66 9.77
N ARG A 78 12.37 7.10 9.71
CA ARG A 78 13.56 7.88 9.38
C ARG A 78 13.50 8.39 7.94
N ILE A 79 13.07 7.56 6.98
CA ILE A 79 12.89 7.95 5.58
C ILE A 79 11.82 9.04 5.46
N ASP A 80 10.69 8.89 6.14
CA ASP A 80 9.59 9.86 6.08
C ASP A 80 10.00 11.20 6.67
N ARG A 81 10.70 11.21 7.81
CA ARG A 81 11.28 12.44 8.38
C ARG A 81 12.26 13.11 7.41
N MET A 82 13.07 12.32 6.70
CA MET A 82 14.00 12.86 5.70
C MET A 82 13.29 13.42 4.46
N ARG A 83 12.19 12.80 4.01
CA ARG A 83 11.37 13.31 2.92
C ARG A 83 10.70 14.62 3.30
N ALA A 84 10.06 14.66 4.47
CA ALA A 84 9.44 15.87 5.01
C ALA A 84 10.44 17.05 5.11
N ALA A 85 11.66 16.78 5.59
CA ALA A 85 12.71 17.80 5.69
C ALA A 85 13.26 18.29 4.34
N ARG A 86 13.10 17.51 3.25
CA ARG A 86 13.53 17.91 1.89
C ARG A 86 12.47 18.69 1.12
N SER A 87 11.21 18.58 1.53
CA SER A 87 10.07 19.25 0.90
C SER A 87 9.73 20.60 1.54
N ALA A 88 10.44 20.98 2.61
CA ALA A 88 10.36 22.25 3.30
C ALA A 88 11.50 23.18 2.88
#